data_AF-A0A7W0WIX8-F1
#
_entry.id   AF-A0A7W0WIX8-F1
#
_cell.length_a   1.000
_cell.length_b   1.000
_cell.length_c   1.000
_cell.angle_alpha   90.00
_cell.angle_beta   90.00
_cell.angle_gamma   90.00
#
_symmetry.space_group_name_H-M   'P 1'
#
loop_
_entity.id
_entity.type
_entity.pdbx_description
1 polymer ?
#
loop_
_entity_poly.entity_id
_entity_poly.type
_entity_poly.pdbx_seq_one_letter_code
_entity_poly.pdbx_strand_id
1 'polypeptide(L)'
;MDMEAGLEHLSRGTGKHVSRFVAVLEPYYRSMETARRVAALAVELGVPDVMVLANKVRDEADRRAIAEFTAAHDLRLVGEIPHDPRLAETERSGAPPIDQQPEGPAVAAIRRLAGTLMNTEA
;
A
#
# COMPACT_ATOMS: atom_id res chain seq x y z
N MET A 1 7.34 -6.42 -7.10
CA MET A 1 8.66 -6.45 -6.42
C MET A 1 8.44 -5.86 -5.04
N ASP A 2 8.93 -6.53 -3.99
CA ASP A 2 8.97 -5.91 -2.65
C ASP A 2 10.22 -5.04 -2.56
N MET A 3 10.08 -3.85 -1.96
CA MET A 3 11.15 -2.87 -1.87
C MET A 3 11.24 -2.40 -0.43
N GLU A 4 12.46 -2.27 0.08
CA GLU A 4 12.67 -1.56 1.33
C GLU A 4 12.15 -0.13 1.22
N ALA A 5 11.82 0.48 2.37
CA ALA A 5 11.32 1.86 2.40
C ALA A 5 12.31 2.88 1.79
N GLY A 6 13.58 2.50 1.61
CA GLY A 6 14.60 3.23 0.87
C GLY A 6 14.54 2.98 -0.64
N LEU A 7 14.45 4.06 -1.42
CA LEU A 7 14.37 4.01 -2.89
C LEU A 7 15.76 3.91 -3.57
N GLU A 8 16.78 3.53 -2.80
CA GLU A 8 18.17 3.35 -3.27
C GLU A 8 18.33 2.27 -4.33
N HIS A 9 17.38 1.32 -4.38
CA HIS A 9 17.33 0.32 -5.43
C HIS A 9 16.76 0.88 -6.74
N LEU A 10 15.73 1.74 -6.69
CA LEU A 10 15.10 2.31 -7.89
C LEU A 10 16.06 3.20 -8.70
N SER A 11 16.91 3.98 -8.02
CA SER A 11 17.90 4.86 -8.67
C SER A 11 19.03 4.09 -9.38
N ARG A 12 19.28 2.83 -9.01
CA ARG A 12 20.33 1.97 -9.57
C ARG A 12 19.93 1.20 -10.83
N GLY A 13 18.77 1.50 -11.41
CA GLY A 13 18.35 0.99 -12.72
C GLY A 13 17.26 -0.07 -12.71
N THR A 14 16.79 -0.55 -11.55
CA THR A 14 15.58 -1.39 -11.47
C THR A 14 14.29 -0.60 -11.71
N GLY A 15 14.30 0.73 -11.57
CA GLY A 15 13.15 1.58 -11.85
C GLY A 15 12.71 1.59 -13.33
N LYS A 16 13.63 1.32 -14.28
CA LYS A 16 13.35 1.38 -15.73
C LYS A 16 12.33 0.35 -16.24
N HIS A 17 11.94 -0.61 -15.42
CA HIS A 17 10.95 -1.64 -15.76
C HIS A 17 9.74 -1.65 -14.80
N VAL A 18 9.60 -0.63 -13.94
CA VAL A 18 8.47 -0.53 -13.02
C VAL A 18 7.32 0.18 -13.74
N SER A 19 6.26 -0.56 -14.06
CA SER A 19 5.03 0.01 -14.65
C SER A 19 4.13 0.65 -13.61
N ARG A 20 4.15 0.15 -12.37
CA ARG A 20 3.32 0.68 -11.28
C ARG A 20 4.07 0.64 -9.95
N PHE A 21 3.92 1.70 -9.17
CA PHE A 21 4.45 1.82 -7.82
C PHE A 21 3.31 2.04 -6.83
N VAL A 22 3.29 1.25 -5.75
CA VAL A 22 2.29 1.34 -4.68
C VAL A 22 3.02 1.61 -3.37
N ALA A 23 2.85 2.80 -2.80
CA ALA A 23 3.34 3.10 -1.46
C ALA A 23 2.30 2.71 -0.41
N VAL A 24 2.69 1.85 0.54
CA VAL A 24 1.81 1.46 1.64
C VAL A 24 1.95 2.44 2.80
N LEU A 25 0.82 2.94 3.30
CA LEU A 25 0.74 3.84 4.45
C LEU A 25 -0.14 3.26 5.55
N GLU A 26 0.02 3.75 6.76
CA GLU A 26 -0.79 3.44 7.94
C GLU A 26 -1.40 4.74 8.50
N PRO A 27 -2.47 4.69 9.33
CA PRO A 27 -3.22 5.86 9.79
C PRO A 27 -2.47 6.65 10.89
N TYR A 28 -1.23 7.02 10.63
CA TYR A 28 -0.48 7.96 11.45
C TYR A 28 0.43 8.82 10.58
N TYR A 29 0.56 10.07 10.99
CA TYR A 29 1.18 11.14 10.21
C TYR A 29 2.55 10.78 9.63
N ARG A 30 3.43 10.15 10.42
CA ARG A 30 4.78 9.79 9.94
C ARG A 30 4.78 8.76 8.81
N SER A 31 3.86 7.78 8.83
CA SER A 31 3.76 6.81 7.73
C SER A 31 3.24 7.48 6.47
N MET A 32 2.20 8.32 6.61
CA MET A 32 1.62 9.07 5.50
C MET A 32 2.63 10.04 4.86
N GLU A 33 3.41 10.77 5.68
CA GLU A 33 4.49 11.64 5.19
C GLU A 33 5.58 10.87 4.45
N THR A 34 5.98 9.70 4.96
CA THR A 34 6.95 8.85 4.27
C THR A 34 6.40 8.38 2.93
N ALA A 35 5.15 7.88 2.90
CA ALA A 35 4.47 7.44 1.68
C ALA A 35 4.41 8.56 0.62
N ARG A 36 4.09 9.79 1.03
CA ARG A 36 4.09 10.97 0.16
C ARG A 36 5.47 11.21 -0.47
N ARG A 37 6.53 11.18 0.33
CA ARG A 37 7.91 11.42 -0.15
C ARG A 37 8.38 10.34 -1.12
N VAL A 38 8.10 9.07 -0.83
CA VAL A 38 8.50 7.98 -1.72
C VAL A 38 7.68 7.96 -3.01
N ALA A 39 6.39 8.31 -2.95
CA ALA A 39 5.55 8.47 -4.13
C ALA A 39 6.08 9.60 -5.03
N ALA A 40 6.43 10.76 -4.46
CA ALA A 40 7.02 11.86 -5.21
C ALA A 40 8.34 11.45 -5.89
N LEU A 41 9.23 10.74 -5.18
CA LEU A 41 10.48 10.26 -5.77
C LEU A 41 10.23 9.21 -6.88
N ALA A 42 9.22 8.33 -6.73
CA ALA A 42 8.85 7.40 -7.81
C ALA A 42 8.40 8.14 -9.08
N VAL A 43 7.64 9.24 -8.93
CA VAL A 43 7.25 10.11 -10.06
C VAL A 43 8.48 10.76 -10.68
N GLU A 44 9.39 11.31 -9.87
CA GLU A 44 10.64 11.93 -10.36
C GLU A 44 11.54 10.94 -11.12
N LEU A 45 11.51 9.66 -10.74
CA LEU A 45 12.23 8.57 -11.41
C LEU A 45 11.53 8.06 -12.67
N GLY A 46 10.37 8.63 -13.03
CA GLY A 46 9.65 8.35 -14.28
C GLY A 46 8.73 7.14 -14.22
N VAL A 47 8.31 6.68 -13.03
CA VAL A 47 7.30 5.62 -12.92
C VAL A 47 5.95 6.15 -13.43
N PRO A 48 5.28 5.46 -14.38
CA PRO A 48 4.11 6.02 -15.04
C PRO A 48 2.83 5.95 -14.20
N ASP A 49 2.70 4.98 -13.29
CA ASP A 49 1.53 4.84 -12.41
C ASP A 49 1.94 4.74 -10.94
N VAL A 50 1.71 5.81 -10.18
CA VAL A 50 2.08 5.93 -8.76
C VAL A 50 0.82 6.09 -7.92
N MET A 51 0.67 5.25 -6.90
CA MET A 51 -0.50 5.23 -6.01
C MET A 51 -0.12 4.88 -4.59
N VAL A 52 -1.06 5.08 -3.67
CA VAL A 52 -0.92 4.75 -2.25
C VAL A 52 -1.99 3.77 -1.78
N LEU A 53 -1.64 2.91 -0.84
CA LEU A 53 -2.54 1.94 -0.23
C LEU A 53 -2.56 2.13 1.29
N ALA A 54 -3.75 2.30 1.86
CA ALA A 54 -3.90 2.37 3.30
C ALA A 54 -3.93 0.99 3.94
N ASN A 55 -3.14 0.77 4.97
CA ASN A 55 -3.07 -0.47 5.72
C ASN A 55 -3.41 -0.23 7.20
N LYS A 56 -3.91 -1.28 7.86
CA LYS A 56 -4.28 -1.27 9.28
C LYS A 56 -5.31 -0.21 9.66
N VAL A 57 -6.27 0.07 8.78
CA VAL A 57 -7.39 0.99 9.07
C VAL A 57 -8.32 0.38 10.12
N ARG A 58 -8.54 1.05 11.25
CA ARG A 58 -9.31 0.49 12.37
C ARG A 58 -10.74 0.99 12.41
N ASP A 59 -10.93 2.28 12.15
CA ASP A 59 -12.20 2.95 12.35
C ASP A 59 -12.38 4.13 11.37
N GLU A 60 -13.47 4.86 11.56
CA GLU A 60 -13.80 6.01 10.72
C GLU A 60 -12.88 7.22 10.94
N ALA A 61 -12.26 7.33 12.11
CA ALA A 61 -11.29 8.40 12.35
C ALA A 61 -10.01 8.15 11.54
N ASP A 62 -9.55 6.90 11.46
CA ASP A 62 -8.45 6.50 10.58
C ASP A 62 -8.77 6.80 9.11
N ARG A 63 -9.97 6.38 8.63
CA ARG A 63 -10.40 6.65 7.25
C ARG A 63 -10.41 8.13 6.92
N ARG A 64 -10.96 8.95 7.82
CA ARG A 64 -11.00 10.40 7.65
C ARG A 64 -9.60 10.99 7.57
N ALA A 65 -8.69 10.60 8.48
CA ALA A 65 -7.33 11.10 8.49
C ALA A 65 -6.57 10.77 7.18
N ILE A 66 -6.74 9.55 6.67
CA ILE A 66 -6.16 9.11 5.39
C ILE A 66 -6.77 9.90 4.22
N ALA A 67 -8.10 10.04 4.18
CA ALA A 67 -8.79 10.75 3.11
C ALA A 67 -8.40 12.23 3.06
N GLU A 68 -8.36 12.91 4.21
CA GLU A 68 -7.92 14.30 4.33
C GLU A 68 -6.47 14.48 3.88
N PHE A 69 -5.56 13.61 4.34
CA PHE A 69 -4.15 13.69 3.98
C PHE A 69 -3.92 13.42 2.49
N THR A 70 -4.54 12.38 1.93
CA THR A 70 -4.37 12.02 0.51
C THR A 70 -4.94 13.08 -0.42
N ALA A 71 -6.08 13.69 -0.08
CA ALA A 71 -6.66 14.81 -0.82
C ALA A 71 -5.78 16.07 -0.74
N ALA A 72 -5.21 16.38 0.42
CA ALA A 72 -4.33 17.55 0.60
C ALA A 72 -2.99 17.46 -0.13
N HIS A 73 -2.60 16.26 -0.57
CA HIS A 73 -1.30 15.98 -1.18
C HIS A 73 -1.40 15.31 -2.56
N ASP A 74 -2.58 15.33 -3.18
CA ASP A 74 -2.85 14.76 -4.51
C ASP A 74 -2.40 13.28 -4.66
N LEU A 75 -2.53 12.50 -3.58
CA LEU A 75 -2.17 11.09 -3.58
C LEU A 75 -3.33 10.21 -4.05
N ARG A 76 -3.10 9.39 -5.08
CA ARG A 76 -4.09 8.42 -5.58
C ARG A 76 -4.21 7.23 -4.63
N LEU A 77 -5.22 7.25 -3.75
CA LEU A 77 -5.55 6.12 -2.87
C LEU A 77 -6.25 4.99 -3.67
N VAL A 78 -5.62 3.82 -3.77
CA VAL A 78 -6.18 2.65 -4.46
C VAL A 78 -7.12 1.82 -3.57
N GLY A 79 -7.00 1.98 -2.25
CA GLY A 79 -7.96 1.46 -1.29
C GLY A 79 -7.36 1.22 0.08
N GLU A 80 -8.06 0.42 0.89
CA GLU A 80 -7.71 0.18 2.27
C GLU A 80 -7.73 -1.31 2.65
N ILE A 81 -6.82 -1.69 3.54
CA ILE A 81 -6.81 -2.97 4.25
C ILE A 81 -7.15 -2.68 5.70
N PRO A 82 -8.23 -3.29 6.24
CA PRO A 82 -8.60 -3.10 7.63
C PRO A 82 -7.55 -3.72 8.56
N HIS A 83 -7.41 -3.15 9.75
CA HIS A 83 -6.65 -3.79 10.81
C HIS A 83 -7.29 -5.12 11.18
N ASP A 84 -6.51 -6.19 11.12
CA ASP A 84 -6.95 -7.53 11.50
C ASP A 84 -5.96 -8.14 12.50
N PRO A 85 -6.32 -8.24 13.79
CA PRO A 85 -5.41 -8.73 14.83
C PRO A 85 -5.01 -10.20 14.62
N ARG A 86 -5.82 -10.96 13.87
CA ARG A 86 -5.56 -12.37 13.60
C ARG A 86 -4.39 -12.61 12.64
N LEU A 87 -4.02 -11.61 11.84
CA LEU A 87 -2.83 -11.69 10.98
C LEU A 87 -1.56 -11.84 11.82
N ALA A 88 -1.50 -11.18 12.99
CA ALA A 88 -0.33 -11.30 13.87
C ALA A 88 -0.18 -12.70 14.46
N GLU A 89 -1.28 -13.42 14.69
CA GLU A 89 -1.27 -14.82 15.11
C GLU A 89 -0.82 -15.73 13.97
N THR A 90 -1.35 -15.50 12.78
CA THR A 90 -0.99 -16.25 11.58
C THR A 90 0.50 -16.11 11.25
N GLU A 91 1.02 -14.88 11.28
CA GLU A 91 2.42 -14.56 11.06
C GLU A 91 3.34 -15.30 12.05
N ARG A 92 2.96 -15.36 13.34
CA ARG A 92 3.71 -16.11 14.36
C ARG A 92 3.81 -17.60 14.08
N SER A 93 2.85 -18.17 13.36
CA SER A 93 2.87 -19.58 12.97
C SER A 93 3.72 -19.85 11.72
N GLY A 94 4.19 -18.79 11.03
CA GLY A 94 4.94 -18.88 9.78
C GLY A 94 4.10 -19.29 8.57
N ALA A 95 2.77 -19.38 8.72
CA ALA A 95 1.87 -19.72 7.64
C ALA A 95 1.36 -18.47 6.92
N PRO A 96 1.12 -18.52 5.60
CA PRO A 96 0.53 -17.42 4.87
C PRO A 96 -0.91 -17.13 5.35
N PRO A 97 -1.28 -15.86 5.59
CA PRO A 97 -2.64 -15.49 5.96
C PRO A 97 -3.72 -15.92 4.97
N ILE A 98 -3.37 -16.00 3.68
CA ILE A 98 -4.30 -16.44 2.64
C ILE A 98 -4.73 -17.91 2.78
N ASP A 99 -3.90 -18.73 3.43
CA ASP A 99 -4.14 -20.17 3.62
C ASP A 99 -4.91 -20.44 4.92
N GLN A 100 -4.56 -19.75 6.00
CA GLN A 100 -5.21 -19.94 7.30
C GLN A 100 -6.49 -19.12 7.46
N GLN A 101 -6.58 -17.96 6.80
CA GLN A 101 -7.67 -17.00 6.96
C GLN A 101 -8.19 -16.51 5.61
N PRO A 102 -8.59 -17.43 4.71
CA PRO A 102 -9.01 -17.07 3.35
C PRO A 102 -10.19 -16.08 3.33
N GLU A 103 -11.05 -16.14 4.34
CA GLU A 103 -12.24 -15.27 4.51
C GLU A 103 -12.02 -14.15 5.54
N GLY A 104 -10.78 -13.95 6.00
CA GLY A 104 -10.44 -12.83 6.87
C GLY A 104 -10.66 -11.48 6.16
N PRO A 105 -11.18 -10.45 6.82
CA PRO A 105 -11.47 -9.14 6.24
C PRO A 105 -10.23 -8.50 5.60
N ALA A 106 -9.04 -8.67 6.18
CA ALA A 106 -7.80 -8.20 5.57
C ALA A 106 -7.46 -9.00 4.30
N VAL A 107 -7.54 -10.33 4.33
CA VAL A 107 -7.28 -11.19 3.16
C VAL A 107 -8.28 -10.92 2.04
N ALA A 108 -9.56 -10.76 2.38
CA ALA A 108 -10.61 -10.40 1.43
C ALA A 108 -10.35 -9.01 0.80
N ALA A 109 -9.91 -8.03 1.59
CA ALA A 109 -9.52 -6.72 1.07
C ALA A 109 -8.31 -6.82 0.12
N ILE A 110 -7.26 -7.54 0.51
CA ILE A 110 -6.07 -7.79 -0.30
C ILE A 110 -6.45 -8.45 -1.63
N ARG A 111 -7.33 -9.47 -1.62
CA ARG A 111 -7.80 -10.13 -2.86
C ARG A 111 -8.51 -9.17 -3.81
N ARG A 112 -9.41 -8.31 -3.30
CA ARG A 112 -10.11 -7.30 -4.12
C ARG A 112 -9.14 -6.27 -4.70
N LEU A 113 -8.19 -5.81 -3.89
CA LEU A 113 -7.16 -4.85 -4.32
C LEU A 113 -6.23 -5.46 -5.37
N ALA A 114 -5.81 -6.71 -5.18
CA ALA A 114 -5.01 -7.44 -6.15
C ALA A 114 -5.74 -7.55 -7.50
N GLY A 115 -7.04 -7.89 -7.49
CA GLY A 115 -7.86 -7.89 -8.71
C GLY A 115 -7.90 -6.52 -9.39
N THR A 116 -8.11 -5.44 -8.63
CA THR A 116 -8.13 -4.07 -9.15
C THR A 116 -6.80 -3.67 -9.79
N LEU A 117 -5.70 -4.01 -9.14
CA LEU A 117 -4.35 -3.74 -9.64
C LEU A 117 -4.05 -4.60 -10.89
N MET A 118 -4.46 -5.85 -10.94
CA MET A 118 -4.18 -6.72 -12.08
C MET A 118 -5.04 -6.43 -13.30
N ASN A 119 -6.29 -5.99 -13.14
CA ASN A 119 -7.23 -5.76 -14.25
C ASN A 119 -7.12 -4.38 -14.92
N THR A 120 -6.26 -3.50 -14.44
CA THR A 120 -6.09 -2.17 -15.04
C THR A 120 -5.04 -2.26 -16.14
N GLU A 121 -5.40 -2.85 -17.28
CA GLU A 121 -4.72 -2.64 -18.56
C GLU A 121 -5.31 -1.38 -19.21
N ALA A 122 -4.49 -0.35 -19.40
CA ALA A 122 -4.73 0.79 -20.27
C ALA A 122 -3.41 1.16 -20.95
#